data_AF-A0A932LBV1-F1
#
_entry.id   AF-A0A932LBV1-F1
#
_cell.length_a   1.000
_cell.length_b   1.000
_cell.length_c   1.000
_cell.angle_alpha   90.00
_cell.angle_beta   90.00
_cell.angle_gamma   90.00
#
_symmetry.space_group_name_H-M   'P 1'
#
loop_
_entity.id
_entity.type
_entity.pdbx_description
1 polymer ?
#
loop_
_entity_poly.entity_id
_entity_poly.type
_entity_poly.pdbx_seq_one_letter_code
_entity_poly.pdbx_strand_id
1 'polypeptide(L)'
;MKDHPADVLGIAFDIRHATVEGGLAWPIHFNLVRPHLGIVYVKDFAWHGRRAENVPLGAGQVDRKFFTQLQKSGYTGPISVHVEYLEQAGVRENAEALRTDLATLRAWLAA
;
A
#
# COMPACT_ATOMS: atom_id res chain seq x y z
N MET A 1 -4.02 -19.83 -6.48
CA MET A 1 -4.79 -18.84 -7.27
C MET A 1 -5.22 -19.37 -8.62
N LYS A 2 -4.36 -20.01 -9.42
CA LYS A 2 -4.79 -20.58 -10.71
C LYS A 2 -5.97 -21.55 -10.58
N ASP A 3 -6.02 -22.29 -9.48
CA ASP A 3 -7.06 -23.30 -9.21
C ASP A 3 -8.26 -22.78 -8.42
N HIS A 4 -8.26 -21.49 -8.04
CA HIS A 4 -9.35 -20.87 -7.27
C HIS A 4 -9.78 -19.55 -7.92
N PRO A 5 -11.07 -19.38 -8.27
CA PRO A 5 -11.53 -18.14 -8.89
C PRO A 5 -11.42 -16.94 -7.93
N ALA A 6 -11.36 -15.73 -8.49
CA ALA A 6 -11.09 -14.50 -7.74
C ALA A 6 -12.21 -14.12 -6.75
N ASP A 7 -13.43 -14.59 -6.98
CA ASP A 7 -14.60 -14.36 -6.12
C ASP A 7 -14.59 -15.21 -4.84
N VAL A 8 -13.82 -16.30 -4.80
CA VAL A 8 -13.64 -17.14 -3.60
C VAL A 8 -12.28 -16.94 -2.92
N LEU A 9 -11.28 -16.39 -3.63
CA LEU A 9 -9.95 -16.15 -3.12
C LEU A 9 -9.37 -14.84 -3.68
N GLY A 10 -9.27 -13.83 -2.81
CA GLY A 10 -8.65 -12.54 -3.12
C GLY A 10 -7.27 -12.34 -2.49
N ILE A 11 -6.46 -11.49 -3.11
CA ILE A 11 -5.19 -11.00 -2.57
C ILE A 11 -5.37 -9.62 -1.94
N ALA A 12 -4.83 -9.48 -0.72
CA ALA A 12 -4.50 -8.19 -0.14
C ALA A 12 -3.10 -7.76 -0.62
N PHE A 13 -3.04 -6.84 -1.57
CA PHE A 13 -1.77 -6.37 -2.10
C PHE A 13 -1.28 -5.16 -1.31
N ASP A 14 -0.18 -5.34 -0.60
CA ASP A 14 0.49 -4.29 0.15
C ASP A 14 1.66 -3.72 -0.67
N ILE A 15 1.51 -2.48 -1.15
CA ILE A 15 2.53 -1.84 -1.99
C ILE A 15 3.83 -1.61 -1.23
N ARG A 16 3.78 -1.41 0.09
CA ARG A 16 4.97 -1.23 0.92
C ARG A 16 5.78 -2.51 0.95
N HIS A 17 5.17 -3.67 1.23
CA HIS A 17 5.89 -4.95 1.21
C HIS A 17 6.43 -5.28 -0.18
N ALA A 18 5.63 -5.08 -1.23
CA ALA A 18 6.09 -5.28 -2.61
C ALA A 18 7.31 -4.41 -2.95
N THR A 19 7.39 -3.19 -2.38
CA THR A 19 8.53 -2.28 -2.56
C THR A 19 9.72 -2.64 -1.67
N VAL A 20 9.51 -3.07 -0.42
CA VAL A 20 10.59 -3.53 0.48
C VAL A 20 11.30 -4.75 -0.09
N GLU A 21 10.55 -5.73 -0.56
CA GLU A 21 11.10 -7.02 -1.00
C GLU A 21 11.54 -6.98 -2.47
N GLY A 22 10.81 -6.26 -3.32
CA GLY A 22 11.05 -6.21 -4.76
C GLY A 22 11.78 -4.98 -5.25
N GLY A 23 11.84 -3.89 -4.47
CA GLY A 23 12.31 -2.59 -4.95
C GLY A 23 11.58 -2.18 -6.22
N LEU A 24 12.32 -2.01 -7.32
CA LEU A 24 11.77 -1.68 -8.64
C LEU A 24 10.92 -2.79 -9.29
N ALA A 25 10.88 -3.99 -8.72
CA ALA A 25 10.08 -5.11 -9.22
C ALA A 25 8.60 -5.06 -8.79
N TRP A 26 8.19 -4.12 -7.92
CA TRP A 26 6.80 -3.99 -7.47
C TRP A 26 5.77 -3.96 -8.63
N PRO A 27 6.02 -3.37 -9.82
CA PRO A 27 5.03 -3.39 -10.91
C PRO A 27 4.77 -4.79 -11.46
N ILE A 28 5.80 -5.66 -11.44
CA ILE A 28 5.68 -7.06 -11.87
C ILE A 28 4.81 -7.82 -10.87
N HIS A 29 5.07 -7.65 -9.57
CA HIS A 29 4.26 -8.26 -8.51
C HIS A 29 2.79 -7.83 -8.61
N PHE A 30 2.53 -6.53 -8.78
CA PHE A 30 1.17 -6.01 -8.96
C PHE A 30 0.48 -6.61 -10.19
N ASN A 31 1.14 -6.60 -11.35
CA ASN A 31 0.57 -7.14 -12.59
C ASN A 31 0.27 -8.64 -12.50
N LEU A 32 1.08 -9.40 -11.77
CA LEU A 32 0.87 -10.83 -11.55
C LEU A 32 -0.40 -11.11 -10.72
N VAL A 33 -0.64 -10.33 -9.66
CA VAL A 33 -1.75 -10.57 -8.74
C VAL A 33 -3.06 -9.89 -9.15
N ARG A 34 -2.99 -8.92 -10.07
CA ARG A 34 -4.12 -8.09 -10.51
C ARG A 34 -5.43 -8.86 -10.80
N PRO A 35 -5.42 -10.05 -11.45
CA PRO A 35 -6.67 -10.79 -11.71
C PRO A 35 -7.40 -11.27 -10.46
N HIS A 36 -6.71 -11.34 -9.31
CA HIS A 36 -7.24 -11.80 -8.02
C HIS A 36 -7.13 -10.71 -6.96
N LEU A 37 -6.94 -9.44 -7.35
CA LEU A 37 -6.77 -8.34 -6.40
C LEU A 37 -8.09 -8.03 -5.68
N GLY A 38 -8.13 -8.25 -4.36
CA GLY A 38 -9.33 -8.04 -3.54
C GLY A 38 -9.28 -6.76 -2.69
N ILE A 39 -8.10 -6.42 -2.14
CA ILE A 39 -7.88 -5.21 -1.36
C ILE A 39 -6.46 -4.67 -1.58
N VAL A 40 -6.28 -3.36 -1.51
CA VAL A 40 -4.95 -2.72 -1.52
C VAL A 40 -4.65 -2.14 -0.15
N TYR A 41 -3.48 -2.49 0.40
CA TYR A 41 -2.95 -1.88 1.62
C TYR A 41 -1.89 -0.85 1.28
N VAL A 42 -1.99 0.30 1.94
CA VAL A 42 -1.11 1.44 1.73
C VAL A 42 -0.52 1.86 3.07
N LYS A 43 0.80 1.76 3.15
CA LYS A 43 1.66 2.33 4.18
C LYS A 43 2.98 2.68 3.53
N ASP A 44 3.89 3.28 4.28
CA ASP A 44 5.18 3.66 3.75
C ASP A 44 6.31 3.25 4.69
N PHE A 45 7.53 3.27 4.14
CA PHE A 45 8.72 2.88 4.86
C PHE A 45 9.94 3.63 4.35
N ALA A 46 10.95 3.75 5.20
CA ALA A 46 12.28 4.20 4.82
C ALA A 46 13.33 3.15 5.18
N TRP A 47 14.40 3.08 4.41
CA TRP A 47 15.55 2.24 4.73
C TRP A 47 16.46 2.96 5.72
N HIS A 48 16.75 2.30 6.84
CA HIS A 48 17.80 2.69 7.77
C HIS A 48 18.83 1.56 7.83
N GLY A 49 19.85 1.68 6.98
CA GLY A 49 20.78 0.58 6.71
C GLY A 49 20.05 -0.63 6.11
N ARG A 50 20.09 -1.77 6.81
CA ARG A 50 19.43 -3.02 6.40
C ARG A 50 18.03 -3.20 7.00
N ARG A 51 17.52 -2.20 7.74
CA ARG A 51 16.20 -2.25 8.39
C ARG A 51 15.21 -1.40 7.61
N ALA A 52 14.03 -1.96 7.33
CA ALA A 52 12.90 -1.20 6.84
C ALA A 52 12.12 -0.66 8.04
N GLU A 53 12.03 0.65 8.17
CA GLU A 53 11.33 1.35 9.26
C GLU A 53 10.04 1.96 8.70
N ASN A 54 8.93 1.75 9.40
CA ASN A 54 7.66 2.35 9.00
C ASN A 54 7.71 3.87 9.22
N VAL A 55 7.16 4.62 8.28
CA VAL A 55 7.14 6.10 8.31
C VAL A 55 5.77 6.62 7.85
N PRO A 56 5.44 7.90 8.11
CA PRO A 56 4.24 8.53 7.56
C PRO A 56 4.14 8.38 6.04
N LEU A 57 2.92 8.18 5.54
CA LEU A 57 2.71 8.03 4.10
C LEU A 57 3.24 9.23 3.32
N GLY A 58 4.12 8.98 2.35
CA GLY A 58 4.76 10.00 1.53
C GLY A 58 6.08 10.54 2.06
N ALA A 59 6.54 10.06 3.22
CA ALA A 59 7.88 10.30 3.72
C ALA A 59 8.86 9.16 3.38
N GLY A 60 8.41 8.11 2.69
CA GLY A 60 9.18 6.90 2.46
C GLY A 60 9.48 6.61 0.99
N GLN A 61 9.50 5.32 0.68
CA GLN A 61 10.03 4.74 -0.55
C GLN A 61 8.94 4.21 -1.49
N VAL A 62 7.66 4.21 -1.07
CA VAL A 62 6.57 3.78 -1.95
C VAL A 62 6.45 4.72 -3.16
N ASP A 63 6.55 4.14 -4.36
CA ASP A 63 6.43 4.90 -5.61
C ASP A 63 4.97 5.27 -5.88
N ARG A 64 4.69 6.58 -5.92
CA ARG A 64 3.38 7.15 -6.23
C ARG A 64 2.82 6.69 -7.59
N LYS A 65 3.67 6.28 -8.53
CA LYS A 65 3.23 5.73 -9.83
C LYS A 65 2.35 4.49 -9.68
N PHE A 66 2.43 3.78 -8.55
CA PHE A 66 1.53 2.68 -8.23
C PHE A 66 0.06 3.10 -8.32
N PHE A 67 -0.31 4.28 -7.81
CA PHE A 67 -1.71 4.73 -7.79
C PHE A 67 -2.25 5.02 -9.19
N THR A 68 -1.43 5.60 -10.06
CA THR A 68 -1.77 5.76 -11.48
C THR A 68 -1.94 4.40 -12.17
N GLN A 69 -1.09 3.41 -11.87
CA GLN A 69 -1.19 2.06 -12.43
C GLN A 69 -2.42 1.32 -11.90
N LEU A 70 -2.74 1.50 -10.61
CA LEU A 70 -3.93 0.96 -9.96
C LEU A 70 -5.20 1.49 -10.61
N GLN A 71 -5.30 2.80 -10.85
CA GLN A 71 -6.45 3.37 -11.56
C GLN A 71 -6.58 2.84 -12.99
N LYS A 72 -5.46 2.79 -13.73
CA LYS A 72 -5.42 2.25 -15.10
C LYS A 72 -5.78 0.75 -15.16
N SER A 73 -5.69 0.02 -14.05
CA SER A 73 -6.13 -1.36 -13.99
C SER A 73 -7.65 -1.54 -13.98
N GLY A 74 -8.41 -0.47 -13.73
CA GLY A 74 -9.86 -0.54 -13.53
C GLY A 74 -10.25 -1.09 -12.15
N TYR A 75 -9.32 -1.14 -11.20
CA TYR A 75 -9.59 -1.59 -9.85
C TYR A 75 -10.56 -0.63 -9.13
N THR A 76 -11.66 -1.19 -8.60
CA THR A 76 -12.73 -0.46 -7.88
C THR A 76 -12.92 -0.96 -6.44
N GLY A 77 -12.05 -1.87 -5.97
CA GLY A 77 -12.12 -2.43 -4.64
C GLY A 77 -11.60 -1.49 -3.54
N PRO A 78 -11.65 -1.93 -2.27
CA PRO A 78 -11.21 -1.13 -1.15
C PRO A 78 -9.70 -0.83 -1.17
N ILE A 79 -9.34 0.34 -0.66
CA ILE A 79 -7.96 0.74 -0.37
C ILE A 79 -7.90 1.11 1.11
N SER A 80 -7.05 0.44 1.87
CA SER A 80 -6.88 0.64 3.31
C SER A 80 -5.55 1.33 3.59
N VAL A 81 -5.60 2.47 4.30
CA VAL A 81 -4.40 3.14 4.81
C VAL A 81 -4.02 2.57 6.18
N HIS A 82 -2.74 2.27 6.38
CA HIS A 82 -2.22 1.65 7.60
C HIS A 82 -1.18 2.59 8.24
N VAL A 83 -1.37 2.89 9.52
CA VAL A 83 -0.40 3.63 10.35
C VAL A 83 0.29 2.62 11.25
N GLU A 84 1.54 2.29 10.90
CA GLU A 84 2.35 1.28 11.61
C GLU A 84 3.67 1.88 12.16
N TYR A 85 3.79 3.21 12.20
CA TYR A 85 4.98 3.93 12.68
C TYR A 85 4.81 4.54 14.08
N LEU A 86 3.63 4.38 14.69
CA LEU A 86 3.28 4.86 16.04
C LEU A 86 2.85 3.70 16.96
N GLU A 87 3.56 2.57 16.89
CA GLU A 87 3.19 1.32 17.59
C GLU A 87 3.00 1.48 19.11
N GLN A 88 3.75 2.40 19.73
CA GLN A 88 3.70 2.66 21.17
C GLN A 88 2.79 3.84 21.55
N ALA A 89 2.22 4.54 20.56
CA ALA A 89 1.39 5.71 20.81
C ALA A 89 -0.06 5.33 21.15
N GLY A 90 -0.79 6.28 21.74
CA GLY A 90 -2.20 6.11 22.08
C GLY A 90 -3.13 6.15 20.87
N VAL A 91 -4.42 5.93 21.15
CA VAL A 91 -5.50 5.95 20.14
C VAL A 91 -5.61 7.33 19.48
N ARG A 92 -5.40 8.42 20.24
CA ARG A 92 -5.56 9.79 19.72
C ARG A 92 -4.51 10.10 18.67
N GLU A 93 -3.25 9.81 18.98
CA GLU A 93 -2.10 10.04 18.11
C GLU A 93 -2.23 9.21 16.83
N ASN A 94 -2.62 7.94 16.96
CA ASN A 94 -2.89 7.08 15.80
C ASN A 94 -4.08 7.58 14.95
N ALA A 95 -5.15 8.10 15.57
CA ALA A 95 -6.27 8.67 14.83
C ALA A 95 -5.91 9.97 14.10
N GLU A 96 -5.03 10.80 14.67
CA GLU A 96 -4.50 11.99 14.00
C GLU A 96 -3.58 11.61 12.83
N ALA A 97 -2.69 10.65 13.03
CA ALA A 97 -1.85 10.08 11.97
C ALA A 97 -2.68 9.48 10.81
N LEU A 98 -3.72 8.70 11.13
CA LEU A 98 -4.62 8.13 10.12
C LEU A 98 -5.30 9.21 9.27
N ARG A 99 -5.69 10.34 9.87
CA ARG A 99 -6.27 11.46 9.11
C ARG A 99 -5.27 12.08 8.15
N THR A 100 -4.03 12.28 8.61
CA THR A 100 -2.94 12.83 7.80
C THR A 100 -2.62 11.91 6.62
N ASP A 101 -2.39 10.62 6.87
CA ASP A 101 -2.03 9.66 5.83
C ASP A 101 -3.18 9.41 4.86
N LEU A 102 -4.43 9.41 5.34
CA LEU A 102 -5.61 9.34 4.46
C LEU A 102 -5.70 10.56 3.55
N ALA A 103 -5.36 11.76 4.03
CA ALA A 103 -5.33 12.96 3.20
C ALA A 103 -4.25 12.85 2.11
N THR A 104 -3.05 12.36 2.45
CA THR A 104 -1.99 12.08 1.49
C THR A 104 -2.43 11.07 0.43
N LEU A 105 -3.02 9.94 0.85
CA LEU A 105 -3.52 8.91 -0.07
C LEU A 105 -4.58 9.48 -1.02
N ARG A 106 -5.52 10.27 -0.52
CA ARG A 106 -6.54 10.94 -1.35
C ARG A 106 -5.91 11.86 -2.38
N ALA A 107 -4.89 12.63 -1.99
CA ALA A 107 -4.17 13.51 -2.92
C ALA A 107 -3.45 12.70 -4.02
N TRP A 108 -2.88 11.54 -3.68
CA TRP A 108 -2.22 10.67 -4.66
C TRP A 108 -3.21 10.01 -5.62
N LEU A 109 -4.40 9.64 -5.15
CA LEU A 109 -5.48 9.10 -5.97
C LEU A 109 -6.18 10.17 -6.84
N ALA A 110 -6.00 11.45 -6.56
CA ALA A 110 -6.59 12.54 -7.34
C ALA A 110 -5.68 13.05 -8.48
N ALA A 111 -4.42 12.61 -8.51
CA ALA A 111 -3.39 13.06 -9.45
C ALA A 111 -3.26 12.12 -10.66
#